data_AF-A0A8C5XDC6-F1
#
_entry.id   AF-A0A8C5XDC6-F1
#
_cell.length_a   1.000
_cell.length_b   1.000
_cell.length_c   1.000
_cell.angle_alpha   90.00
_cell.angle_beta   90.00
_cell.angle_gamma   90.00
#
_symmetry.space_group_name_H-M   'P 1'
#
loop_
_entity.id
_entity.type
_entity.pdbx_description
1 polymer ?
#
loop_
_entity_poly.entity_id
_entity_poly.type
_entity_poly.pdbx_seq_one_letter_code
_entity_poly.pdbx_strand_id
1 'polypeptide(L)'
;MSMEKMTKIEENFQRAISLKRMVDRWQNSHTTCLWQMTLSQRRNPYATLRMQETMVQELALANKQLLMVRQAALHQLFEKEHQQYQQELNQMGKAFYVERL
;
A
#
# COMPACT_ATOMS: atom_id res chain seq x y z
N MET A 1 16.74 64.08 -31.45
CA MET A 1 15.71 63.33 -30.70
C MET A 1 15.47 64.05 -29.38
N SER A 2 14.23 64.37 -29.00
CA SER A 2 13.93 65.08 -27.74
C SER A 2 14.13 64.16 -26.53
N MET A 3 14.61 64.70 -25.41
CA MET A 3 14.90 63.96 -24.18
C MET A 3 13.69 63.19 -23.64
N GLU A 4 12.49 63.76 -23.81
CA GLU A 4 11.20 63.11 -23.49
C GLU A 4 10.90 61.86 -24.33
N LYS A 5 11.41 61.80 -25.57
CA LYS A 5 11.24 60.61 -26.41
C LYS A 5 12.18 59.49 -25.97
N MET A 6 13.38 59.82 -25.49
CA MET A 6 14.34 58.84 -24.95
C MET A 6 13.84 58.22 -23.64
N THR A 7 13.31 59.04 -22.72
CA THR A 7 12.74 58.54 -21.46
C THR A 7 11.55 57.60 -21.68
N LYS A 8 10.66 57.94 -22.63
CA LYS A 8 9.52 57.10 -22.99
C LYS A 8 9.92 55.76 -23.62
N ILE A 9 11.02 55.73 -24.38
CA ILE A 9 11.56 54.49 -24.95
C ILE A 9 12.12 53.61 -23.83
N GLU A 10 12.86 54.19 -22.88
CA GLU A 10 13.40 53.47 -21.73
C GLU A 10 12.28 52.86 -20.87
N GLU A 11 11.22 53.61 -20.57
CA GLU A 11 10.06 53.09 -19.84
C GLU A 11 9.38 51.92 -20.56
N ASN A 12 9.22 52.03 -21.88
CA ASN A 12 8.66 50.94 -22.68
C ASN A 12 9.57 49.71 -22.70
N PHE A 13 10.89 49.91 -22.73
CA PHE A 13 11.87 48.83 -22.64
C PHE A 13 11.81 48.13 -21.29
N GLN A 14 11.72 48.88 -20.18
CA GLN A 14 11.55 48.33 -18.84
C GLN A 14 10.23 47.56 -18.69
N ARG A 15 9.13 48.05 -19.31
CA ARG A 15 7.86 47.32 -19.38
C ARG A 15 7.96 46.03 -20.19
N ALA A 16 8.68 46.03 -21.30
CA ALA A 16 8.90 44.82 -22.09
C ALA A 16 9.72 43.77 -21.31
N ILE A 17 10.73 44.20 -20.56
CA ILE A 17 11.52 43.31 -19.69
C ILE A 17 10.65 42.72 -18.57
N SER A 18 9.81 43.52 -17.91
CA SER A 18 8.96 43.03 -16.83
C SER A 18 7.93 42.02 -17.34
N LEU A 19 7.34 42.26 -18.52
CA LEU A 19 6.45 41.33 -19.20
C LEU A 19 7.17 40.02 -19.54
N LYS A 20 8.37 40.09 -20.11
CA LYS A 20 9.18 38.89 -20.41
C LYS A 20 9.44 38.05 -19.15
N ARG A 21 9.84 38.68 -18.04
CA ARG A 21 10.05 37.99 -16.75
C ARG A 21 8.78 37.31 -16.24
N MET A 22 7.61 37.92 -16.43
CA MET A 22 6.34 37.30 -16.06
C MET A 22 6.03 36.08 -16.93
N VAL A 23 6.28 36.16 -18.24
CA VAL A 23 6.13 35.02 -19.16
C VAL A 23 7.07 33.88 -18.77
N ASP A 24 8.35 34.16 -18.51
CA ASP A 24 9.34 33.16 -18.12
C ASP A 24 8.94 32.46 -16.80
N ARG A 25 8.44 33.23 -15.82
CA ARG A 25 7.92 32.68 -14.56
C ARG A 25 6.71 31.78 -14.78
N TRP A 26 5.77 32.22 -15.62
CA TRP A 26 4.60 31.44 -15.97
C TRP A 26 4.97 30.12 -16.66
N GLN A 27 5.91 30.16 -17.61
CA GLN A 27 6.42 28.97 -18.29
C GLN A 27 7.06 28.00 -17.30
N ASN A 28 7.93 28.48 -16.41
CA ASN A 28 8.55 27.63 -15.38
C ASN A 28 7.52 27.00 -14.44
N SER A 29 6.52 27.77 -14.02
CA SER A 29 5.42 27.25 -13.19
C SER A 29 4.59 26.21 -13.95
N HIS A 30 4.32 26.44 -15.23
CA HIS A 30 3.58 25.52 -16.07
C HIS A 30 4.32 24.19 -16.24
N THR A 31 5.62 24.24 -16.58
CA THR A 31 6.47 23.05 -16.66
C THR A 31 6.49 22.30 -15.33
N THR A 32 6.67 23.00 -14.22
CA THR A 32 6.69 22.39 -12.88
C THR A 32 5.36 21.69 -12.56
N CYS A 33 4.23 22.32 -12.87
CA CYS A 33 2.90 21.73 -12.70
C CYS A 33 2.75 20.43 -13.53
N LEU A 34 3.15 20.45 -14.81
CA LEU A 34 3.11 19.26 -15.67
C LEU A 34 3.98 18.12 -15.13
N TRP A 35 5.17 18.43 -14.61
CA TRP A 35 6.04 17.44 -13.97
C TRP A 35 5.38 16.83 -12.73
N GLN A 36 4.78 17.65 -11.87
CA GLN A 36 4.08 17.18 -10.67
C GLN A 36 2.86 16.31 -11.00
N MET A 37 2.07 16.70 -12.00
CA MET A 37 0.93 15.90 -12.48
C MET A 37 1.40 14.54 -13.01
N THR A 38 2.43 14.53 -13.86
CA THR A 38 2.98 13.29 -14.42
C THR A 38 3.53 12.38 -13.33
N LEU A 39 4.27 12.93 -12.36
CA LEU A 39 4.79 12.18 -11.23
C LEU A 39 3.66 11.60 -10.37
N SER A 40 2.62 12.38 -10.09
CA SER A 40 1.46 11.93 -9.31
C SER A 40 0.70 10.81 -10.02
N GLN A 41 0.48 10.94 -11.34
CA GLN A 41 -0.12 9.90 -12.17
C GLN A 41 0.71 8.62 -12.20
N ARG A 42 2.05 8.71 -12.23
CA ARG A 42 2.93 7.53 -12.18
C ARG A 42 3.02 6.93 -10.79
N ARG A 43 3.02 7.73 -9.73
CA ARG A 43 3.17 7.26 -8.35
C ARG A 43 1.92 6.52 -7.84
N ASN A 44 0.73 6.91 -8.30
CA ASN A 44 -0.54 6.31 -7.92
C ASN A 44 -0.66 4.80 -8.25
N PRO A 45 -0.43 4.32 -9.49
CA PRO A 45 -0.58 2.91 -9.82
C PRO A 45 0.46 2.04 -9.10
N TYR A 46 1.73 2.46 -9.03
CA TYR A 46 2.76 1.68 -8.32
C TYR A 46 2.55 1.67 -6.80
N ALA A 47 2.03 2.75 -6.21
CA ALA A 47 1.67 2.75 -4.80
C ALA A 47 0.52 1.79 -4.52
N THR A 48 -0.52 1.80 -5.37
CA THR A 48 -1.66 0.89 -5.27
C THR A 48 -1.23 -0.57 -5.44
N LEU A 49 -0.39 -0.87 -6.44
CA LEU A 49 0.12 -2.22 -6.70
C LEU A 49 0.94 -2.75 -5.52
N ARG A 50 1.88 -1.96 -4.99
CA ARG A 50 2.66 -2.35 -3.80
C ARG A 50 1.78 -2.59 -2.58
N MET A 51 0.75 -1.76 -2.39
CA MET A 51 -0.19 -1.92 -1.29
C MET A 51 -1.01 -3.21 -1.44
N GLN A 52 -1.43 -3.56 -2.66
CA GLN A 52 -2.10 -4.83 -2.95
C GLN A 52 -1.19 -6.03 -2.68
N GLU A 53 0.07 -5.99 -3.12
CA GLU A 53 1.05 -7.05 -2.86
C GLU A 53 1.26 -7.26 -1.35
N THR A 54 1.42 -6.15 -0.60
CA THR A 54 1.55 -6.19 0.86
C THR A 54 0.30 -6.79 1.50
N MET A 55 -0.88 -6.35 1.07
CA MET A 55 -2.15 -6.86 1.59
C MET A 55 -2.29 -8.38 1.37
N VAL A 56 -1.90 -8.90 0.21
CA VAL A 56 -1.94 -10.34 -0.08
C VAL A 56 -1.00 -11.11 0.85
N GLN A 57 0.20 -10.59 1.13
CA GLN A 57 1.14 -11.21 2.06
C GLN A 57 0.60 -11.24 3.49
N GLU A 58 0.05 -10.13 3.97
CA GLU A 58 -0.56 -10.02 5.29
C GLU A 58 -1.75 -10.99 5.45
N LEU A 59 -2.60 -11.09 4.42
CA LEU A 59 -3.72 -12.04 4.40
C LEU A 59 -3.25 -13.49 4.44
N ALA A 60 -2.17 -13.82 3.71
CA ALA A 60 -1.60 -15.16 3.74
C ALA A 60 -1.05 -15.53 5.13
N LEU A 61 -0.38 -14.60 5.80
CA LEU A 61 0.13 -14.77 7.16
C LEU A 61 -1.01 -14.93 8.17
N ALA A 62 -2.05 -14.08 8.09
CA ALA A 62 -3.22 -14.16 8.94
C ALA A 62 -3.96 -15.51 8.76
N ASN A 63 -4.11 -15.98 7.52
CA ASN A 63 -4.72 -17.27 7.25
C ASN A 63 -3.89 -18.44 7.82
N LYS A 64 -2.56 -18.38 7.70
CA LYS A 64 -1.66 -19.37 8.30
C LYS A 64 -1.84 -19.43 9.82
N GLN A 65 -1.87 -18.27 10.49
CA GLN A 65 -2.10 -18.20 11.93
C GLN A 65 -3.47 -18.74 12.32
N LEU A 66 -4.52 -18.38 11.58
CA LEU A 66 -5.88 -18.88 11.81
C LEU A 66 -5.95 -20.41 11.68
N LEU A 67 -5.30 -20.99 10.67
CA LEU A 67 -5.25 -22.44 10.48
C LEU A 67 -4.53 -23.14 11.64
N MET A 68 -3.42 -22.60 12.12
CA MET A 68 -2.70 -23.15 13.29
C MET A 68 -3.58 -23.16 14.54
N VAL A 69 -4.28 -22.05 14.81
CA VAL A 69 -5.21 -21.96 15.96
C VAL A 69 -6.36 -22.95 15.83
N ARG A 70 -6.94 -23.08 14.63
CA ARG A 70 -8.03 -24.04 14.37
C ARG A 70 -7.57 -25.48 14.54
N GLN A 71 -6.40 -25.83 14.02
CA GLN A 71 -5.82 -27.17 14.17
C GLN A 71 -5.59 -27.48 15.65
N ALA A 72 -4.99 -26.57 16.41
CA ALA A 72 -4.77 -26.75 17.84
C ALA A 72 -6.09 -26.95 18.61
N ALA A 73 -7.10 -26.13 18.32
CA ALA A 73 -8.43 -26.27 18.94
C ALA A 73 -9.09 -27.61 18.59
N LEU A 74 -8.96 -28.05 17.34
CA LEU A 74 -9.50 -29.33 16.88
C LEU A 74 -8.78 -30.52 17.53
N HIS A 75 -7.45 -30.46 17.66
CA HIS A 75 -6.70 -31.47 18.41
C HIS A 75 -7.16 -31.57 19.86
N GLN A 76 -7.38 -30.43 20.54
CA GLN A 76 -7.90 -30.43 21.92
C GLN A 76 -9.29 -31.05 22.04
N LEU A 77 -10.17 -30.86 21.05
CA LEU A 77 -11.49 -31.48 21.03
C LEU A 77 -11.37 -33.00 20.87
N PHE A 78 -10.56 -33.46 19.91
CA PHE A 78 -10.33 -34.88 19.70
C PHE A 78 -9.64 -35.57 20.88
N GLU A 79 -8.73 -34.90 21.58
CA GLU A 79 -8.13 -35.46 22.80
C GLU A 79 -9.18 -35.70 23.88
N LYS A 80 -10.12 -34.75 24.08
CA LYS A 80 -11.21 -34.90 25.04
C LYS A 80 -12.16 -36.05 24.65
N GLU A 81 -12.55 -36.11 23.38
CA GLU A 81 -13.40 -37.19 22.88
C GLU A 81 -12.71 -38.55 22.99
N HIS A 82 -11.42 -38.61 22.65
CA HIS A 82 -10.63 -39.83 22.76
C HIS A 82 -10.55 -40.33 24.21
N GLN A 83 -10.32 -39.43 25.17
CA GLN A 83 -10.33 -39.77 26.60
C GLN A 83 -11.69 -40.30 27.04
N GLN A 84 -12.78 -39.65 26.62
CA GLN A 84 -14.13 -40.11 26.92
C GLN A 84 -14.37 -41.52 26.36
N TYR A 85 -14.10 -41.75 25.08
CA TYR A 85 -14.31 -43.06 24.46
C TYR A 85 -13.42 -44.15 25.05
N GLN A 86 -12.17 -43.82 25.43
CA GLN A 86 -11.31 -44.78 26.10
C GLN A 86 -11.90 -45.23 27.44
N GLN A 87 -12.51 -44.31 28.21
CA GLN A 87 -13.19 -44.66 29.46
C GLN A 87 -14.40 -45.55 29.22
N GLU A 88 -15.23 -45.22 28.23
CA GLU A 88 -16.41 -46.01 27.85
C GLU A 88 -16.02 -47.43 27.37
N LEU A 89 -14.97 -47.54 26.56
CA LEU A 89 -14.44 -48.83 26.11
C LEU A 89 -13.91 -49.66 27.28
N ASN A 90 -13.15 -49.04 28.19
CA ASN A 90 -12.61 -49.72 29.37
C ASN A 90 -13.72 -50.28 30.26
N GLN A 91 -14.85 -49.57 30.41
CA GLN A 91 -16.02 -50.06 31.16
C GLN A 91 -16.63 -51.32 30.52
N MET A 92 -16.53 -51.44 29.19
CA MET A 92 -16.94 -52.64 28.44
C MET A 92 -15.86 -53.72 28.35
N GLY A 93 -14.70 -53.52 28.99
CA GLY A 93 -13.54 -54.41 28.89
C GLY A 93 -12.88 -54.42 27.50
N LYS A 94 -13.12 -53.37 26.69
CA LYS A 94 -12.54 -53.17 25.36
C LYS A 94 -11.49 -52.03 25.41
N ALA A 95 -10.67 -51.94 24.37
CA ALA A 95 -9.71 -50.84 24.21
C ALA A 95 -9.57 -50.48 22.72
N PHE A 96 -9.02 -49.30 22.44
CA PHE A 96 -8.68 -48.93 21.07
C PHE A 96 -7.58 -49.84 20.51
N TYR A 97 -7.70 -50.19 19.23
CA TYR A 97 -6.63 -50.84 18.50
C TYR A 97 -5.52 -49.83 18.23
N VAL A 98 -4.29 -50.18 18.60
CA VAL A 98 -3.09 -49.39 18.31
C VAL A 98 -2.08 -50.31 17.66
N GLU A 99 -1.77 -50.05 16.40
CA GLU A 99 -0.74 -50.78 15.67
C GLU A 99 0.63 -50.39 16.24
N ARG A 100 1.39 -51.38 16.71
CA ARG A 100 2.76 -51.16 17.20
C ARG A 100 3.71 -51.26 16.01
N LEU A 101 4.44 -50.19 15.72
CA LEU A 101 5.55 -50.17 14.77
C LEU A 101 6.77 -50.89 15.32
#